data_AF-A0A496ZQD2-F1
#
_entry.id   AF-A0A496ZQD2-F1
#
_cell.length_a   1.000
_cell.length_b   1.000
_cell.length_c   1.000
_cell.angle_alpha   90.00
_cell.angle_beta   90.00
_cell.angle_gamma   90.00
#
_symmetry.space_group_name_H-M   'P 1'
#
loop_
_entity.id
_entity.type
_entity.pdbx_description
1 polymer ?
#
loop_
_entity_poly.entity_id
_entity_poly.type
_entity_poly.pdbx_seq_one_letter_code
_entity_poly.pdbx_strand_id
1 'polypeptide(L)' 'MKGETKKERFKRVGEKRVQNVLESLRKLSQCSNGKLYEWEEKQLSRIWNVIEKDLEKCKNSFSDPGSKLFKL' A
#
# COMPACT_ATOMS: atom_id res chain seq x y z
N MET A 1 -14.74 -14.71 -9.99
CA MET A 1 -15.73 -15.82 -10.01
C MET A 1 -16.69 -15.54 -11.16
N LYS A 2 -17.21 -16.57 -11.84
CA LYS A 2 -18.23 -16.34 -12.89
C LYS A 2 -19.43 -15.61 -12.25
N GLY A 3 -19.81 -14.44 -12.78
CA GLY A 3 -20.99 -13.68 -12.35
C GLY A 3 -20.78 -12.47 -11.44
N GLU A 4 -19.54 -12.12 -11.08
CA GLU A 4 -19.28 -10.97 -10.19
C GLU A 4 -19.51 -9.61 -10.88
N THR A 5 -20.25 -8.69 -10.23
CA THR A 5 -20.45 -7.32 -10.69
C THR A 5 -19.17 -6.47 -10.53
N LYS A 6 -19.08 -5.34 -11.25
CA LYS A 6 -17.95 -4.39 -11.09
C LYS A 6 -17.80 -3.89 -9.64
N LYS A 7 -18.90 -3.69 -8.93
CA LYS A 7 -18.93 -3.25 -7.53
C LYS A 7 -18.39 -4.31 -6.59
N GLU A 8 -18.85 -5.55 -6.74
CA GLU A 8 -18.36 -6.68 -5.94
C GLU A 8 -16.88 -6.94 -6.20
N ARG A 9 -16.46 -6.87 -7.47
CA ARG A 9 -15.05 -6.98 -7.84
C ARG A 9 -14.20 -5.88 -7.21
N PHE A 10 -14.66 -4.64 -7.23
CA PHE A 10 -13.96 -3.53 -6.59
C PHE A 10 -13.81 -3.77 -5.09
N LYS A 11 -14.90 -4.16 -4.41
CA LYS A 11 -14.88 -4.47 -2.98
C LYS A 11 -13.88 -5.59 -2.67
N ARG A 12 -14.03 -6.76 -3.30
CA ARG A 12 -13.16 -7.92 -3.04
C ARG A 12 -11.69 -7.65 -3.35
N VAL A 13 -11.40 -7.06 -4.51
CA VAL A 13 -10.02 -6.78 -4.93
C VAL A 13 -9.43 -5.66 -4.09
N GLY A 14 -10.19 -4.61 -3.80
CA GLY A 14 -9.79 -3.49 -2.96
C GLY A 14 -9.46 -3.94 -1.54
N GLU A 15 -10.38 -4.65 -0.88
CA GLU A 15 -10.18 -5.20 0.46
C GLU A 15 -8.95 -6.11 0.53
N LYS A 16 -8.81 -7.03 -0.43
CA LYS A 16 -7.63 -7.92 -0.46
C LYS A 16 -6.32 -7.15 -0.66
N ARG A 17 -6.31 -6.12 -1.51
CA ARG A 17 -5.12 -5.28 -1.72
C ARG A 17 -4.77 -4.47 -0.47
N VAL A 18 -5.75 -3.85 0.18
CA VAL A 18 -5.55 -3.11 1.44
C VAL A 18 -4.99 -4.04 2.52
N GLN A 19 -5.58 -5.23 2.69
CA GLN A 19 -5.11 -6.20 3.66
C GLN A 19 -3.64 -6.59 3.41
N ASN A 20 -3.26 -6.85 2.16
CA ASN A 20 -1.88 -7.18 1.81
C ASN A 20 -0.90 -6.03 2.12
N VAL A 21 -1.29 -4.77 1.91
CA VAL A 21 -0.47 -3.60 2.30
C VAL A 21 -0.30 -3.56 3.81
N LEU A 22 -1.39 -3.69 4.58
CA LEU A 22 -1.34 -3.67 6.05
C LEU A 22 -0.45 -4.78 6.61
N GLU A 23 -0.54 -6.00 6.07
CA GLU A 23 0.32 -7.11 6.46
C GLU A 23 1.79 -6.85 6.15
N SER A 24 2.07 -6.26 4.98
CA SER A 24 3.44 -5.93 4.58
C SER A 24 4.06 -4.85 5.48
N LEU A 25 3.29 -3.82 5.85
CA LEU A 25 3.73 -2.79 6.79
C LEU A 25 4.02 -3.36 8.18
N ARG A 26 3.19 -4.28 8.67
CA ARG A 26 3.43 -4.98 9.95
C ARG A 26 4.70 -5.83 9.94
N LYS A 27 4.96 -6.53 8.84
CA LYS A 27 6.21 -7.29 8.68
C LYS A 27 7.41 -6.36 8.62
N LEU A 28 7.29 -5.27 7.89
CA LEU A 28 8.36 -4.28 7.78
C LEU A 28 8.68 -3.62 9.13
N SER A 29 7.67 -3.33 9.96
CA SER A 29 7.92 -2.77 11.29
C SER A 29 8.69 -3.72 12.20
N GLN A 30 8.67 -5.04 11.94
CA GLN A 30 9.48 -6.00 12.71
C GLN A 30 10.98 -5.88 12.40
N CYS A 31 11.36 -5.27 11.27
CA CYS A 31 12.76 -5.02 10.93
C CYS A 31 13.43 -3.99 11.86
N SER A 32 12.66 -3.15 12.56
CA SER A 32 13.20 -2.22 13.56
C SER A 32 13.63 -2.92 14.86
N ASN A 33 13.39 -4.23 14.99
CA ASN A 33 13.81 -4.98 16.16
C ASN A 33 15.34 -5.12 16.19
N GLY A 34 16.00 -4.21 16.89
CA GLY A 34 17.46 -4.18 17.09
C GLY A 34 18.04 -5.39 17.82
N LYS A 35 17.21 -6.27 18.40
CA LYS A 35 17.66 -7.55 18.99
C LYS A 35 17.88 -8.64 17.94
N LEU A 36 17.19 -8.54 16.80
CA LEU A 36 17.24 -9.53 15.71
C LEU A 36 18.05 -9.03 14.51
N TYR A 37 18.17 -7.71 14.37
CA TYR A 37 18.80 -7.08 13.21
C TYR A 37 19.71 -5.95 13.65
N GLU A 38 20.87 -5.88 13.01
CA GLU A 38 21.73 -4.71 13.07
C GLU A 38 21.39 -3.78 11.90
N TRP A 39 21.06 -2.54 12.22
CA TRP A 39 20.73 -1.52 11.24
C TRP A 39 21.23 -0.18 11.73
N GLU A 40 21.54 0.69 10.78
CA GLU A 40 21.76 2.10 11.03
C GLU A 40 20.44 2.85 10.88
N GLU A 41 20.21 3.87 11.71
CA GLU A 41 19.00 4.71 11.64
C GLU A 41 18.74 5.23 10.22
N LYS A 42 19.82 5.59 9.49
CA LYS A 42 19.75 6.04 8.09
C LYS A 42 19.11 5.01 7.15
N GLN A 43 19.27 3.71 7.41
CA GLN A 43 18.70 2.64 6.60
C GLN A 43 17.19 2.56 6.84
N LEU A 44 16.73 2.66 8.09
CA LEU A 44 15.31 2.72 8.41
C LEU A 44 14.65 3.97 7.82
N SER A 45 15.29 5.14 7.94
CA SER A 45 14.80 6.37 7.32
C SER A 45 14.68 6.23 5.80
N ARG A 46 15.66 5.59 5.14
CA ARG A 46 15.61 5.36 3.68
C ARG A 46 14.44 4.46 3.29
N ILE A 47 14.17 3.39 4.05
CA ILE A 47 13.05 2.48 3.80
C ILE A 47 11.73 3.25 3.83
N TRP A 48 11.48 4.03 4.89
CA TRP A 48 10.24 4.79 5.03
C TRP A 48 10.10 5.87 3.96
N ASN A 49 11.17 6.60 3.66
CA ASN A 49 11.17 7.61 2.59
C ASN A 49 10.76 7.03 1.22
N VAL A 50 11.19 5.82 0.88
CA VAL A 50 10.81 5.18 -0.38
C VAL A 50 9.32 4.82 -0.38
N ILE A 51 8.83 4.27 0.73
CA ILE A 51 7.42 3.87 0.88
C ILE A 51 6.49 5.08 0.84
N GLU A 52 6.83 6.16 1.55
CA GLU A 52 6.05 7.40 1.57
C GLU A 52 5.97 8.03 0.19
N LYS A 53 7.09 8.09 -0.54
CA LYS A 53 7.11 8.59 -1.92
C LYS A 53 6.22 7.77 -2.84
N ASP A 54 6.23 6.45 -2.72
CA ASP A 54 5.40 5.59 -3.56
C ASP A 54 3.92 5.67 -3.17
N LEU A 55 3.62 5.77 -1.87
CA LEU A 55 2.27 6.02 -1.36
C LEU A 55 1.72 7.34 -1.88
N GLU A 56 2.54 8.39 -1.92
CA GLU A 56 2.16 9.71 -2.43
C GLU A 56 1.88 9.65 -3.93
N LYS A 57 2.73 8.99 -4.73
CA LYS A 57 2.46 8.73 -6.15
C LYS A 57 1.16 7.97 -6.36
N CYS A 58 0.92 6.93 -5.55
CA CYS A 58 -0.29 6.14 -5.60
C CYS A 58 -1.54 7.01 -5.34
N LYS A 59 -1.55 7.81 -4.27
CA LYS A 59 -2.62 8.77 -3.99
C LYS A 59 -2.85 9.74 -5.14
N ASN A 60 -1.77 10.31 -5.70
CA ASN A 60 -1.85 11.27 -6.80
C ASN A 60 -2.37 10.63 -8.10
N SER A 61 -2.11 9.34 -8.34
CA SER A 61 -2.68 8.61 -9.48
C SER A 61 -4.19 8.42 -9.42
N PHE A 62 -4.79 8.50 -8.21
CA PHE A 62 -6.25 8.56 -8.06
C PHE A 62 -6.83 9.96 -8.30
N SER A 63 -5.99 11.00 -8.19
CA SER A 63 -6.38 12.41 -8.34
C SER A 63 -6.28 12.93 -9.78
N ASP A 64 -5.62 12.20 -10.69
CA ASP A 64 -5.53 12.55 -12.12
C ASP A 64 -6.68 11.89 -12.92
N PRO A 65 -7.77 12.61 -13.24
CA PRO A 65 -8.99 12.05 -13.81
C PRO A 65 -8.95 12.05 -15.35
N GLY A 66 -7.82 11.67 -15.95
CA GLY A 66 -7.70 11.45 -17.40
C GLY A 66 -8.62 10.34 -17.94
N SER A 67 -9.24 9.55 -17.07
CA SER A 67 -10.30 8.59 -17.43
C SER A 67 -11.57 8.88 -16.63
N LYS A 68 -12.59 9.33 -17.38
CA LYS A 68 -13.96 9.66 -16.95
C LYS A 68 -14.52 8.81 -15.81
N LEU A 69 -15.06 9.52 -14.82
CA LEU A 69 -15.96 9.11 -13.73
C LEU A 69 -15.42 8.11 -12.70
N PHE A 70 -14.98 8.65 -11.55
CA PHE A 70 -15.22 8.01 -10.27
C PHE A 70 -16.34 8.75 -9.54
N LYS A 71 -17.48 8.08 -9.35
CA LYS A 71 -18.47 8.38 -8.32
C LYS A 71 -18.63 7.12 -7.48
N LEU A 72 -18.66 7.28 -6.16
CA LEU A 72 -19.12 6.23 -5.23
C LEU A 72 -20.61 5.95 -5.46
#